data_AF-A0A972GH02-F1
#
_entry.id   AF-A0A972GH02-F1
#
_cell.length_a   1.000
_cell.length_b   1.000
_cell.length_c   1.000
_cell.angle_alpha   90.00
_cell.angle_beta   90.00
_cell.angle_gamma   90.00
#
_symmetry.space_group_name_H-M   'P 1'
#
loop_
_entity.id
_entity.type
_entity.pdbx_description
1 polymer ?
#
loop_
_entity_poly.entity_id
_entity_poly.type
_entity_poly.pdbx_seq_one_letter_code
_entity_poly.pdbx_strand_id
1 'polypeptide(L)'
;MTETATLVLQLSSTVRGESRREDLTSNTPFHELIDTLLRRIAEAYRVPELAHDHLLRDGLETHILPACVRQRFGLWAAPSAATDTHTERYATERTVVALVASDIEATTELSLPSDAHEDLILLLRAAILRVLQPRARRVLVVCPSGMATTQLLVVRLCVRFPRLGAFEVLPLRELSAERIADADLIVSTVPITLPAELTVDIDILQVHPMLRPEDIVALTHLMT
;
A
#
# COMPACT_ATOMS: atom_id res chain seq x y z
N MET A 1 14.69 39.83 13.44
CA MET A 1 13.32 39.98 13.96
C MET A 1 12.27 39.20 13.14
N THR A 2 12.67 38.43 12.12
CA THR A 2 11.75 37.80 11.14
C THR A 2 11.50 36.31 11.38
N GLU A 3 12.34 35.64 12.19
CA GLU A 3 12.23 34.18 12.41
C GLU A 3 11.18 33.79 13.46
N THR A 4 10.86 34.69 14.41
CA THR A 4 9.85 34.42 15.44
C THR A 4 8.43 34.48 14.89
N ALA A 5 8.18 35.25 13.84
CA ALA A 5 6.87 35.33 13.19
C ALA A 5 6.51 34.03 12.44
N THR A 6 7.49 33.39 11.79
CA THR A 6 7.29 32.17 11.02
C THR A 6 6.97 30.97 11.91
N LEU A 7 7.66 30.85 13.05
CA LEU A 7 7.40 29.78 14.03
C LEU A 7 6.02 29.91 14.69
N VAL A 8 5.55 31.13 14.96
CA VAL A 8 4.22 31.37 15.53
C VAL A 8 3.11 31.05 14.51
N LEU A 9 3.33 31.30 13.22
CA LEU A 9 2.37 30.97 12.16
C LEU A 9 2.23 29.45 11.93
N GLN A 10 3.34 28.70 11.99
CA GLN A 10 3.31 27.23 11.85
C GLN A 10 2.72 26.51 13.06
N LEU A 11 2.90 27.03 14.28
CA LEU A 11 2.25 26.46 15.47
C LEU A 11 0.75 26.77 15.52
N SER A 12 0.33 27.89 14.93
CA SER A 12 -1.09 28.27 14.88
C SER A 12 -1.87 27.48 13.83
N SER A 13 -1.22 27.00 12.76
CA SER A 13 -1.87 26.21 11.71
C SER A 13 -2.08 24.74 12.10
N THR A 14 -1.17 24.16 12.89
CA THR A 14 -1.29 22.76 13.35
C THR A 14 -2.41 22.60 14.38
N VAL A 15 -2.49 23.50 15.36
CA VAL A 15 -3.50 23.44 16.43
C VAL A 15 -4.91 23.84 15.93
N ARG A 16 -5.02 24.76 14.95
CA ARG A 16 -6.31 25.10 14.33
C ARG A 16 -6.78 24.10 13.27
N GLY A 17 -5.90 23.22 12.80
CA GLY A 17 -6.23 22.16 11.86
C GLY A 17 -6.99 21.00 12.51
N GLU A 18 -6.69 20.67 13.76
CA GLU A 18 -7.31 19.52 14.47
C GLU A 18 -8.73 19.83 14.93
N SER A 19 -8.97 20.98 15.55
CA SER A 19 -10.31 21.33 16.07
C SER A 19 -11.36 21.61 14.98
N ARG A 20 -10.96 21.93 13.73
CA ARG A 20 -11.88 22.14 12.59
C ARG A 20 -12.04 20.88 11.71
N ARG A 21 -11.21 19.84 11.92
CA ARG A 21 -11.33 18.55 11.22
C ARG A 21 -12.56 17.76 11.69
N GLU A 22 -12.92 17.86 12.97
CA GLU A 22 -14.08 17.14 13.54
C GLU A 22 -15.43 17.73 13.08
N ASP A 23 -15.51 19.04 12.82
CA ASP A 23 -16.78 19.69 12.46
C ASP A 23 -17.19 19.52 10.99
N LEU A 24 -16.23 19.35 10.06
CA LEU A 24 -16.54 19.12 8.63
C LEU A 24 -16.78 17.64 8.31
N THR A 25 -16.31 16.73 9.16
CA THR A 25 -16.42 15.28 9.00
C THR A 25 -17.70 14.69 9.62
N SER A 26 -18.49 15.49 10.35
CA SER A 26 -19.81 15.08 10.86
C SER A 26 -20.95 15.16 9.82
N ASN A 27 -20.65 15.32 8.53
CA ASN A 27 -21.64 15.27 7.47
C ASN A 27 -21.72 13.86 6.87
N THR A 28 -22.72 13.10 7.32
CA THR A 28 -23.17 11.81 6.74
C THR A 28 -23.13 11.73 5.20
N PRO A 29 -23.54 12.76 4.41
CA PRO A 29 -23.52 12.66 2.95
C PRO A 29 -22.13 12.55 2.32
N PHE A 30 -21.08 13.09 2.96
CA PHE A 30 -19.73 12.99 2.41
C PHE A 30 -19.12 11.59 2.63
N HIS A 31 -19.43 10.94 3.75
CA HIS A 31 -19.01 9.56 3.98
C HIS A 31 -19.60 8.60 2.94
N GLU A 32 -20.90 8.72 2.64
CA GLU A 32 -21.57 7.91 1.62
C GLU A 32 -21.02 8.16 0.21
N LEU A 33 -20.67 9.41 -0.10
CA LEU A 33 -20.00 9.75 -1.35
C LEU A 33 -18.64 9.03 -1.43
N ILE A 34 -17.82 9.12 -0.38
CA ILE A 34 -16.49 8.50 -0.34
C ILE A 34 -16.59 6.98 -0.52
N ASP A 35 -17.52 6.32 0.17
CA ASP A 35 -17.77 4.88 0.02
C ASP A 35 -18.17 4.53 -1.42
N THR A 36 -18.96 5.39 -2.06
CA THR A 36 -19.37 5.22 -3.46
C THR A 36 -18.21 5.40 -4.42
N LEU A 37 -17.37 6.43 -4.23
CA LEU A 37 -16.18 6.66 -5.03
C LEU A 37 -15.18 5.50 -4.91
N LEU A 38 -14.94 5.00 -3.69
CA LEU A 38 -14.05 3.87 -3.45
C LEU A 38 -14.53 2.60 -4.19
N ARG A 39 -15.84 2.31 -4.16
CA ARG A 39 -16.41 1.19 -4.92
C ARG A 39 -16.25 1.39 -6.44
N ARG A 40 -16.54 2.59 -6.95
CA ARG A 40 -16.39 2.93 -8.38
C ARG A 40 -14.94 2.80 -8.85
N ILE A 41 -13.99 3.24 -8.04
CA ILE A 41 -12.55 3.10 -8.31
C ILE A 41 -12.17 1.61 -8.34
N ALA A 42 -12.59 0.83 -7.33
CA ALA A 42 -12.32 -0.60 -7.28
C ALA A 42 -12.88 -1.36 -8.50
N GLU A 43 -14.10 -1.02 -8.94
CA GLU A 43 -14.72 -1.57 -10.14
C GLU A 43 -13.97 -1.18 -11.41
N ALA A 44 -13.59 0.10 -11.55
CA ALA A 44 -12.88 0.61 -12.73
C ALA A 44 -11.50 -0.05 -12.91
N TYR A 45 -10.80 -0.32 -11.81
CA TYR A 45 -9.53 -1.05 -11.84
C TYR A 45 -9.67 -2.57 -11.83
N ARG A 46 -10.86 -3.10 -11.52
CA ARG A 46 -11.11 -4.53 -11.24
C ARG A 46 -10.26 -5.06 -10.09
N VAL A 47 -10.10 -4.27 -9.03
CA VAL A 47 -9.31 -4.58 -7.83
C VAL A 47 -10.16 -4.29 -6.59
N PRO A 48 -10.87 -5.30 -6.03
CA PRO A 48 -11.83 -5.10 -4.96
C PRO A 48 -11.20 -4.60 -3.64
N GLU A 49 -9.92 -4.86 -3.42
CA GLU A 49 -9.19 -4.44 -2.23
C GLU A 49 -9.06 -2.92 -2.13
N LEU A 50 -9.10 -2.20 -3.26
CA LEU A 50 -9.08 -0.72 -3.28
C LEU A 50 -10.29 -0.12 -2.55
N ALA A 51 -11.43 -0.82 -2.52
CA ALA A 51 -12.61 -0.35 -1.80
C ALA A 51 -12.37 -0.28 -0.28
N HIS A 52 -11.32 -0.95 0.21
CA HIS A 52 -10.94 -1.03 1.61
C HIS A 52 -9.56 -0.39 1.89
N ASP A 53 -8.95 0.32 0.92
CA ASP A 53 -7.67 1.01 1.11
C ASP A 53 -7.90 2.30 1.93
N HIS A 54 -7.56 2.23 3.23
CA HIS A 54 -7.73 3.34 4.17
C HIS A 54 -6.94 4.59 3.77
N LEU A 55 -5.75 4.44 3.18
CA LEU A 55 -4.94 5.60 2.75
C LEU A 55 -5.55 6.30 1.52
N LEU A 56 -6.20 5.54 0.63
CA LEU A 56 -6.97 6.09 -0.48
C LEU A 56 -8.20 6.84 0.05
N ARG A 57 -8.92 6.25 1.01
CA ARG A 57 -10.03 6.91 1.70
C ARG A 57 -9.60 8.24 2.32
N ASP A 58 -8.58 8.20 3.17
CA ASP A 58 -8.06 9.39 3.87
C ASP A 58 -7.61 10.46 2.88
N GLY A 59 -7.01 10.06 1.75
CA GLY A 59 -6.61 10.96 0.69
C GLY A 59 -7.78 11.66 0.02
N LEU A 60 -8.87 10.94 -0.27
CA LEU A 60 -10.10 11.51 -0.82
C LEU A 60 -10.74 12.50 0.16
N GLU A 61 -10.81 12.14 1.44
CA GLU A 61 -11.41 12.96 2.50
C GLU A 61 -10.58 14.22 2.81
N THR A 62 -9.25 14.11 2.82
CA THR A 62 -8.36 15.17 3.29
C THR A 62 -7.89 16.12 2.19
N HIS A 63 -7.82 15.63 0.95
CA HIS A 63 -7.27 16.42 -0.17
C HIS A 63 -8.31 16.74 -1.24
N ILE A 64 -9.03 15.72 -1.72
CA ILE A 64 -9.91 15.84 -2.88
C ILE A 64 -11.18 16.61 -2.54
N LEU A 65 -11.93 16.17 -1.53
CA LEU A 65 -13.17 16.83 -1.16
C LEU A 65 -12.96 18.30 -0.71
N PRO A 66 -11.95 18.61 0.12
CA PRO A 66 -11.63 20.00 0.45
C PRO A 66 -11.24 20.83 -0.78
N ALA A 67 -10.60 20.25 -1.79
CA ALA A 67 -10.27 20.97 -3.03
C ALA A 67 -11.53 21.39 -3.80
N CYS A 68 -12.50 20.48 -3.94
CA CYS A 68 -13.79 20.76 -4.56
C CYS A 68 -14.52 21.91 -3.83
N VAL A 69 -14.52 21.89 -2.50
CA VAL A 69 -15.12 22.96 -1.68
C VAL A 69 -14.38 24.28 -1.86
N ARG A 70 -13.04 24.28 -1.86
CA ARG A 70 -12.23 25.49 -2.10
C ARG A 70 -12.55 26.12 -3.45
N GLN A 71 -12.65 25.30 -4.51
CA GLN A 71 -12.98 25.80 -5.85
C GLN A 71 -14.36 26.48 -5.88
N ARG A 72 -15.39 25.88 -5.27
CA ARG A 72 -16.74 26.46 -5.20
C ARG A 72 -16.77 27.83 -4.54
N PHE A 73 -15.96 28.04 -3.51
CA PHE A 73 -15.90 29.30 -2.76
C PHE A 73 -14.76 30.23 -3.22
N GLY A 74 -14.04 29.89 -4.29
CA GLY A 74 -12.91 30.68 -4.80
C GLY A 74 -11.77 30.86 -3.79
N LEU A 75 -11.59 29.88 -2.89
CA LEU A 75 -10.54 29.93 -1.87
C LEU A 75 -9.19 29.63 -2.51
N TRP A 76 -8.19 30.44 -2.19
CA TRP A 76 -6.84 30.25 -2.69
C TRP A 76 -6.24 28.92 -2.23
N ALA A 77 -5.54 28.25 -3.13
CA ALA A 77 -4.72 27.07 -2.86
C ALA A 77 -3.29 27.32 -3.37
N ALA A 78 -2.31 26.76 -2.66
CA ALA A 78 -0.94 26.78 -3.15
C ALA A 78 -0.85 25.96 -4.45
N PRO A 79 -0.11 26.41 -5.47
CA PRO A 79 0.11 25.62 -6.67
C PRO A 79 0.70 24.25 -6.31
N SER A 80 0.14 23.18 -6.88
CA SER A 80 0.75 21.85 -6.76
C SER A 80 2.07 21.82 -7.52
N ALA A 81 2.98 20.93 -7.10
CA ALA A 81 4.24 20.75 -7.79
C ALA A 81 3.99 20.15 -9.17
N ALA A 82 4.61 20.71 -10.21
CA ALA A 82 4.48 20.21 -11.57
C ALA A 82 4.86 18.74 -11.61
N THR A 83 3.90 17.89 -11.99
CA THR A 83 4.10 16.45 -12.07
C THR A 83 3.85 15.97 -13.49
N ASP A 84 4.56 14.93 -13.93
CA ASP A 84 4.46 14.38 -15.28
C ASP A 84 3.25 13.45 -15.48
N THR A 85 2.12 13.80 -14.86
CA THR A 85 0.87 13.01 -14.83
C THR A 85 0.17 12.97 -16.20
N HIS A 86 0.60 13.78 -17.16
CA HIS A 86 0.07 13.82 -18.52
C HIS A 86 0.65 12.74 -19.45
N THR A 87 1.70 12.02 -19.03
CA THR A 87 2.27 10.92 -19.83
C THR A 87 1.33 9.72 -19.97
N GLU A 88 1.61 8.87 -20.97
CA GLU A 88 0.92 7.59 -21.18
C GLU A 88 1.05 6.63 -19.99
N ARG A 89 2.06 6.84 -19.13
CA ARG A 89 2.23 6.08 -17.88
C ARG A 89 1.01 6.17 -16.95
N TYR A 90 0.27 7.28 -17.02
CA TYR A 90 -0.87 7.57 -16.15
C TYR A 90 -2.21 7.57 -16.91
N ALA A 91 -2.27 6.99 -18.11
CA ALA A 91 -3.48 7.03 -18.94
C ALA A 91 -4.69 6.37 -18.24
N THR A 92 -4.46 5.25 -17.54
CA THR A 92 -5.50 4.55 -16.78
C THR A 92 -5.98 5.42 -15.61
N GLU A 93 -5.07 5.95 -14.81
CA GLU A 93 -5.35 6.82 -13.68
C GLU A 93 -6.14 8.05 -14.13
N ARG A 94 -5.75 8.71 -15.22
CA ARG A 94 -6.48 9.84 -15.81
C ARG A 94 -7.92 9.48 -16.20
N THR A 95 -8.12 8.30 -16.75
CA THR A 95 -9.46 7.81 -17.13
C THR A 95 -10.34 7.62 -15.89
N VAL A 96 -9.78 7.04 -14.82
CA VAL A 96 -10.51 6.83 -13.56
C VAL A 96 -10.74 8.16 -12.83
N VAL A 97 -9.80 9.11 -12.87
CA VAL A 97 -9.99 10.46 -12.33
C VAL A 97 -11.15 11.16 -13.03
N ALA A 98 -11.26 11.07 -14.36
CA ALA A 98 -12.38 11.67 -15.10
C ALA A 98 -13.73 11.07 -14.68
N LEU A 99 -13.77 9.75 -14.44
CA LEU A 99 -14.96 9.06 -13.90
C LEU A 99 -15.31 9.61 -12.50
N VAL A 100 -14.35 9.64 -11.59
CA VAL A 100 -14.53 10.11 -10.21
C VAL A 100 -14.96 11.58 -10.18
N ALA A 101 -14.35 12.44 -11.01
CA ALA A 101 -14.71 13.85 -11.10
C ALA A 101 -16.17 14.03 -11.54
N SER A 102 -16.61 13.27 -12.54
CA SER A 102 -18.00 13.25 -13.01
C SER A 102 -18.97 12.85 -11.88
N ASP A 103 -18.61 11.85 -11.07
CA ASP A 103 -19.44 11.39 -9.96
C ASP A 103 -19.55 12.39 -8.82
N ILE A 104 -18.45 13.05 -8.50
CA ILE A 104 -18.42 14.14 -7.52
C ILE A 104 -19.34 15.27 -7.99
N GLU A 105 -19.21 15.69 -9.24
CA GLU A 105 -20.01 16.78 -9.81
C GLU A 105 -21.50 16.42 -9.85
N ALA A 106 -21.84 15.22 -10.29
CA ALA A 106 -23.22 14.75 -10.35
C ALA A 106 -23.89 14.62 -8.96
N THR A 107 -23.12 14.29 -7.93
CA THR A 107 -23.66 14.05 -6.58
C THR A 107 -23.68 15.32 -5.71
N THR A 108 -22.72 16.23 -5.91
CA THR A 108 -22.49 17.36 -4.99
C THR A 108 -22.57 18.73 -5.65
N GLU A 109 -22.68 18.79 -6.98
CA GLU A 109 -22.56 20.02 -7.79
C GLU A 109 -21.20 20.73 -7.60
N LEU A 110 -20.19 20.01 -7.09
CA LEU A 110 -18.83 20.51 -6.93
C LEU A 110 -17.97 20.06 -8.10
N SER A 111 -17.22 20.99 -8.69
CA SER A 111 -16.21 20.67 -9.68
C SER A 111 -14.89 20.32 -9.00
N LEU A 112 -14.15 19.38 -9.59
CA LEU A 112 -12.80 19.02 -9.17
C LEU A 112 -11.79 19.95 -9.89
N PRO A 113 -10.91 20.66 -9.17
CA PRO A 113 -9.97 21.58 -9.81
C PRO A 113 -8.79 20.82 -10.44
N SER A 114 -8.06 21.45 -11.36
CA SER A 114 -6.99 20.81 -12.14
C SER A 114 -5.83 20.31 -11.26
N ASP A 115 -5.49 21.03 -10.21
CA ASP A 115 -4.48 20.60 -9.22
C ASP A 115 -4.93 19.34 -8.48
N ALA A 116 -6.20 19.28 -8.08
CA ALA A 116 -6.76 18.08 -7.43
C ALA A 116 -6.90 16.88 -8.38
N HIS A 117 -6.99 17.10 -9.70
CA HIS A 117 -6.89 16.01 -10.68
C HIS A 117 -5.50 15.36 -10.62
N GLU A 118 -4.44 16.16 -10.57
CA GLU A 118 -3.06 15.65 -10.48
C GLU A 118 -2.85 14.90 -9.17
N ASP A 119 -3.30 15.46 -8.05
CA ASP A 119 -3.22 14.81 -6.74
C ASP A 119 -3.97 13.47 -6.72
N LEU A 120 -5.15 13.41 -7.33
CA LEU A 120 -5.93 12.18 -7.41
C LEU A 120 -5.25 11.13 -8.31
N ILE A 121 -4.62 11.53 -9.42
CA ILE A 121 -3.83 10.61 -10.26
C ILE A 121 -2.73 9.95 -9.43
N LEU A 122 -2.00 10.75 -8.64
CA LEU A 122 -0.92 10.25 -7.79
C LEU A 122 -1.44 9.37 -6.65
N LEU A 123 -2.55 9.76 -6.03
CA LEU A 123 -3.20 9.00 -4.98
C LEU A 123 -3.66 7.62 -5.48
N LEU A 124 -4.30 7.56 -6.65
CA LEU A 124 -4.70 6.31 -7.31
C LEU A 124 -3.49 5.46 -7.64
N ARG A 125 -2.43 6.06 -8.20
CA ARG A 125 -1.19 5.32 -8.51
C ARG A 125 -0.59 4.69 -7.26
N ALA A 126 -0.54 5.44 -6.16
CA ALA A 126 -0.02 4.96 -4.89
C ALA A 126 -0.89 3.82 -4.33
N ALA A 127 -2.21 3.93 -4.40
CA ALA A 127 -3.14 2.88 -3.95
C ALA A 127 -2.97 1.59 -4.75
N ILE A 128 -2.92 1.69 -6.08
CA ILE A 128 -2.67 0.54 -6.95
C ILE A 128 -1.33 -0.11 -6.64
N LEU A 129 -0.28 0.69 -6.44
CA LEU A 129 1.02 0.17 -6.05
C LEU A 129 1.03 -0.40 -4.63
N ARG A 130 0.14 -0.03 -3.72
CA ARG A 130 0.05 -0.70 -2.41
C ARG A 130 -0.67 -2.03 -2.53
N VAL A 131 -1.80 -2.03 -3.22
CA VAL A 131 -2.71 -3.17 -3.29
C VAL A 131 -2.19 -4.28 -4.20
N LEU A 132 -1.62 -3.93 -5.36
CA LEU A 132 -1.10 -4.92 -6.31
C LEU A 132 0.33 -5.37 -6.01
N GLN A 133 1.00 -4.76 -5.03
CA GLN A 133 2.23 -5.37 -4.54
C GLN A 133 1.82 -6.57 -3.70
N PRO A 134 2.38 -7.76 -3.96
CA PRO A 134 2.17 -8.88 -3.06
C PRO A 134 2.60 -8.41 -1.67
N ARG A 135 1.75 -8.61 -0.65
CA ARG A 135 2.17 -8.49 0.76
C ARG A 135 3.53 -9.17 0.84
N ALA A 136 4.54 -8.46 1.33
CA ALA A 136 5.88 -9.03 1.46
C ALA A 136 5.74 -10.24 2.38
N ARG A 137 5.76 -11.47 1.82
CA ARG A 137 5.58 -12.67 2.63
C ARG A 137 6.67 -12.69 3.70
N ARG A 138 6.31 -12.99 4.93
CA ARG A 138 7.31 -13.25 5.97
C ARG A 138 7.86 -14.64 5.73
N VAL A 139 9.03 -14.70 5.11
CA VAL A 139 9.69 -15.97 4.74
C VAL A 139 10.71 -16.32 5.81
N LEU A 140 10.47 -17.39 6.54
CA LEU A 140 11.44 -17.93 7.50
C LEU A 140 12.43 -18.83 6.77
N VAL A 141 13.71 -18.49 6.85
CA VAL A 141 14.79 -19.30 6.29
C VAL A 141 15.43 -20.10 7.42
N VAL A 142 15.18 -21.41 7.44
CA VAL A 142 15.69 -22.34 8.45
C VAL A 142 16.88 -23.09 7.87
N CYS A 143 18.04 -22.86 8.46
CA CYS A 143 19.28 -23.43 7.96
C CYS A 143 20.22 -23.79 9.11
N PRO A 144 20.56 -25.07 9.33
CA PRO A 144 21.52 -25.46 10.36
C PRO A 144 22.97 -25.26 9.91
N SER A 145 23.20 -24.93 8.62
CA SER A 145 24.55 -24.66 8.13
C SER A 145 25.07 -23.30 8.60
N GLY A 146 26.39 -23.16 8.67
CA GLY A 146 27.05 -21.98 9.25
C GLY A 146 26.63 -20.67 8.58
N MET A 147 26.89 -19.56 9.28
CA MET A 147 26.49 -18.20 8.90
C MET A 147 26.73 -17.88 7.41
N ALA A 148 27.89 -18.25 6.87
CA ALA A 148 28.25 -17.96 5.47
C ALA A 148 27.31 -18.61 4.44
N THR A 149 26.97 -19.88 4.63
CA THR A 149 26.11 -20.63 3.69
C THR A 149 24.67 -20.11 3.73
N THR A 150 24.18 -19.79 4.91
CA THR A 150 22.83 -19.24 5.09
C THR A 150 22.70 -17.85 4.47
N GLN A 151 23.71 -16.99 4.64
CA GLN A 151 23.73 -15.67 4.00
C GLN A 151 23.77 -15.79 2.48
N LEU A 152 24.52 -16.74 1.92
CA LEU A 152 24.53 -16.98 0.48
C LEU A 152 23.16 -17.41 -0.06
N LEU A 153 22.44 -18.30 0.65
CA LEU A 153 21.08 -18.70 0.28
C LEU A 153 20.13 -17.50 0.29
N VAL A 154 20.14 -16.70 1.36
CA VAL A 154 19.31 -15.50 1.47
C VAL A 154 19.58 -14.52 0.33
N VAL A 155 20.84 -14.22 0.04
CA VAL A 155 21.20 -13.33 -1.08
C VAL A 155 20.65 -13.86 -2.40
N ARG A 156 20.76 -15.18 -2.65
CA ARG A 156 20.21 -15.79 -3.87
C ARG A 156 18.70 -15.68 -3.93
N LEU A 157 18.00 -15.90 -2.82
CA LEU A 157 16.55 -15.74 -2.73
C LEU A 157 16.14 -14.29 -2.97
N CYS A 158 16.81 -13.31 -2.35
CA CYS A 158 16.56 -11.88 -2.56
C CYS A 158 16.74 -11.47 -4.02
N VAL A 159 17.82 -11.93 -4.67
CA VAL A 159 18.12 -11.57 -6.06
C VAL A 159 17.15 -12.24 -7.03
N ARG A 160 16.81 -13.52 -6.80
CA ARG A 160 15.98 -14.29 -7.73
C ARG A 160 14.48 -14.05 -7.53
N PHE A 161 14.07 -13.80 -6.29
CA PHE A 161 12.69 -13.64 -5.89
C PHE A 161 12.49 -12.39 -5.01
N PRO A 162 12.76 -11.18 -5.54
CA PRO A 162 12.63 -9.94 -4.77
C PRO A 162 11.19 -9.64 -4.33
N ARG A 163 10.20 -10.29 -4.97
CA ARG A 163 8.77 -10.17 -4.65
C ARG A 163 8.29 -11.25 -3.67
N LEU A 164 9.13 -12.22 -3.32
CA LEU A 164 8.72 -13.30 -2.42
C LEU A 164 8.49 -12.75 -1.01
N GLY A 165 9.27 -11.77 -0.57
CA GLY A 165 9.00 -11.03 0.65
C GLY A 165 10.24 -10.75 1.48
N ALA A 166 10.04 -10.57 2.79
CA ALA A 166 11.12 -10.35 3.74
C ALA A 166 11.66 -11.69 4.24
N PHE A 167 12.96 -11.91 4.09
CA PHE A 167 13.62 -13.13 4.54
C PHE A 167 14.17 -12.94 5.95
N GLU A 168 13.69 -13.76 6.88
CA GLU A 168 14.20 -13.80 8.25
C GLU A 168 14.91 -15.14 8.48
N VAL A 169 16.19 -15.07 8.84
CA VAL A 169 16.99 -16.27 9.12
C VAL A 169 16.86 -16.63 10.58
N LEU A 170 16.55 -17.90 10.85
CA LEU A 170 16.58 -18.43 12.20
C LEU A 170 17.12 -19.86 12.26
N PRO A 171 17.82 -20.24 13.33
CA PRO A 171 18.20 -21.62 13.57
C PRO A 171 16.94 -22.44 13.91
N LEU A 172 16.95 -23.74 13.58
CA LEU A 172 15.81 -24.64 13.82
C LEU A 172 15.30 -24.60 15.28
N ARG A 173 16.20 -24.40 16.26
CA ARG A 173 15.85 -24.29 17.69
C ARG A 173 15.02 -23.06 18.06
N GLU A 174 14.99 -22.03 17.22
CA GLU A 174 14.22 -20.80 17.41
C GLU A 174 12.90 -20.83 16.61
N LEU A 175 12.62 -21.93 15.91
CA LEU A 175 11.36 -22.13 15.23
C LEU A 175 10.28 -22.54 16.25
N SER A 176 9.48 -21.57 16.70
CA SER A 176 8.36 -21.76 17.62
C SER A 176 7.01 -21.68 16.90
N ALA A 177 5.95 -22.19 17.54
CA ALA A 177 4.58 -22.11 17.00
C ALA A 177 4.14 -20.66 16.73
N GLU A 178 4.50 -19.71 17.61
CA GLU A 178 4.22 -18.28 17.41
C GLU A 178 4.90 -17.76 16.14
N ARG A 179 6.16 -18.13 15.92
CA ARG A 179 6.94 -17.70 14.75
C ARG A 179 6.40 -18.30 13.46
N ILE A 180 5.91 -19.55 13.53
CA ILE A 180 5.27 -20.24 12.42
C ILE A 180 3.94 -19.57 12.07
N ALA A 181 3.09 -19.28 13.05
CA ALA A 181 1.79 -18.64 12.83
C ALA A 181 1.91 -17.24 12.19
N ASP A 182 3.04 -16.58 12.43
CA ASP A 182 3.40 -15.26 11.93
C ASP A 182 4.05 -15.26 10.55
N ALA A 183 4.31 -16.45 9.97
CA ALA A 183 5.05 -16.63 8.73
C ALA A 183 4.12 -17.10 7.60
N ASP A 184 4.43 -16.65 6.40
CA ASP A 184 3.68 -17.00 5.19
C ASP A 184 4.35 -18.16 4.43
N LEU A 185 5.64 -18.42 4.68
CA LEU A 185 6.42 -19.46 4.03
C LEU A 185 7.63 -19.83 4.89
N ILE A 186 7.92 -21.13 5.02
CA ILE A 186 9.17 -21.63 5.59
C ILE A 186 10.03 -22.23 4.48
N VAL A 187 11.23 -21.68 4.27
CA VAL A 187 12.25 -22.24 3.39
C VAL A 187 13.31 -22.91 4.25
N SER A 188 13.48 -24.22 4.12
CA SER A 188 14.43 -24.96 4.95
C SER A 188 15.48 -25.69 4.13
N THR A 189 16.70 -25.78 4.64
CA THR A 189 17.74 -26.66 4.04
C THR A 189 17.78 -28.05 4.66
N VAL A 190 16.94 -28.29 5.67
CA VAL A 190 16.77 -29.58 6.34
C VAL A 190 15.29 -29.95 6.43
N PRO A 191 14.96 -31.25 6.52
CA PRO A 191 13.59 -31.65 6.75
C PRO A 191 13.10 -31.07 8.08
N ILE A 192 11.94 -30.40 8.05
CA ILE A 192 11.23 -29.91 9.24
C ILE A 192 9.95 -30.73 9.35
N THR A 193 9.72 -31.31 10.52
CA THR A 193 8.46 -31.97 10.85
C THR A 193 7.75 -31.11 11.88
N LEU A 194 6.64 -30.50 11.48
CA LEU A 194 5.77 -29.77 12.41
C LEU A 194 4.69 -30.72 12.98
N PRO A 195 4.18 -30.43 14.19
CA PRO A 195 2.95 -31.05 14.68
C PRO A 195 1.81 -30.89 13.66
N ALA A 196 0.94 -31.90 13.55
CA ALA A 196 -0.14 -31.96 12.57
C ALA A 196 -1.07 -30.73 12.60
N GLU A 197 -1.25 -30.13 13.78
CA GLU A 197 -2.07 -28.93 14.02
C GLU A 197 -1.50 -27.66 13.36
N LEU A 198 -0.18 -27.60 13.16
CA LEU A 198 0.53 -26.46 12.56
C LEU A 198 0.81 -26.63 11.07
N THR A 199 0.60 -27.84 10.52
CA THR A 199 0.98 -28.17 9.15
C THR A 199 -0.09 -27.80 8.12
N VAL A 200 -1.32 -27.52 8.57
CA VAL A 200 -2.47 -27.25 7.69
C VAL A 200 -2.44 -25.84 7.12
N ASP A 201 -1.78 -24.90 7.81
CA ASP A 201 -1.89 -23.46 7.52
C ASP A 201 -0.62 -22.81 6.97
N ILE A 202 0.49 -23.55 6.76
CA ILE A 202 1.76 -22.95 6.28
C ILE A 202 2.48 -23.80 5.22
N ASP A 203 2.96 -23.13 4.17
CA ASP A 203 3.82 -23.73 3.17
C ASP A 203 5.24 -23.96 3.71
N ILE A 204 5.73 -25.19 3.61
CA ILE A 204 7.11 -25.55 3.95
C ILE A 204 7.78 -26.07 2.69
N LEU A 205 8.83 -25.39 2.25
CA LEU A 205 9.64 -25.81 1.12
C LEU A 205 11.06 -26.15 1.57
N GLN A 206 11.44 -27.41 1.37
CA GLN A 206 12.82 -27.83 1.52
C GLN A 206 13.61 -27.48 0.24
N VAL A 207 14.72 -26.77 0.39
CA VAL A 207 15.59 -26.35 -0.71
C VAL A 207 17.04 -26.77 -0.44
N HIS A 208 17.85 -26.83 -1.49
CA HIS A 208 19.28 -26.98 -1.32
C HIS A 208 19.91 -25.65 -0.85
N PRO A 209 20.96 -25.65 0.01
CA PRO A 209 21.66 -24.41 0.41
C PRO A 209 22.23 -23.57 -0.74
N MET A 210 22.32 -24.17 -1.94
CA MET A 210 22.77 -23.49 -3.15
C MET A 210 21.64 -23.02 -4.07
N LEU A 211 20.37 -23.25 -3.73
CA LEU A 211 19.20 -22.93 -4.55
C LEU A 211 19.31 -23.54 -5.97
N ARG A 212 19.14 -24.86 -6.05
CA ARG A 212 19.21 -25.62 -7.31
C ARG A 212 18.05 -25.26 -8.25
N PRO A 213 18.15 -25.58 -9.55
CA PRO A 213 17.08 -25.28 -10.51
C PRO A 213 15.70 -25.83 -10.10
N GLU A 214 15.66 -27.01 -9.49
CA GLU A 214 14.45 -27.63 -8.94
C GLU A 214 13.80 -26.76 -7.85
N ASP A 215 14.61 -26.22 -6.94
CA ASP A 215 14.16 -25.30 -5.88
C ASP A 215 13.55 -24.02 -6.47
N ILE A 216 14.14 -23.52 -7.57
CA ILE A 216 13.65 -22.32 -8.27
C ILE A 216 12.27 -22.57 -8.87
N VAL A 217 12.07 -23.73 -9.50
CA VAL A 217 10.78 -24.11 -10.08
C VAL A 217 9.72 -24.21 -8.99
N ALA A 218 10.02 -24.89 -7.88
CA ALA A 218 9.10 -25.02 -6.76
C ALA A 218 8.71 -23.66 -6.15
N LEU A 219 9.69 -22.78 -5.91
CA LEU A 219 9.42 -21.42 -5.42
C LEU A 219 8.59 -20.59 -6.41
N THR A 220 8.79 -20.78 -7.72
CA THR A 220 8.01 -20.07 -8.73
C THR A 220 6.55 -20.50 -8.72
N HIS A 221 6.27 -21.81 -8.53
CA HIS A 221 4.90 -22.31 -8.43
C HIS A 221 4.15 -21.75 -7.23
N LEU A 222 4.82 -21.51 -6.09
CA LEU A 222 4.23 -20.88 -4.90
C LEU A 222 3.85 -19.40 -5.11
N MET A 223 4.32 -18.78 -6.19
CA MET A 223 4.06 -17.37 -6.52
C MET A 223 2.97 -17.18 -7.59
N THR A 224 2.41 -18.26 -8.12
CA THR A 224 1.39 -18.22 -9.19
C THR A 224 -0.01 -18.33 -8.58
#